data_AF-A0A0H5Q1L6-F1
#
_entry.id   AF-A0A0H5Q1L6-F1
#
_cell.length_a   1.000
_cell.length_b   1.000
_cell.length_c   1.000
_cell.angle_alpha   90.00
_cell.angle_beta   90.00
_cell.angle_gamma   90.00
#
_symmetry.space_group_name_H-M   'P 1'
#
loop_
_entity.id
_entity.type
_entity.pdbx_description
1 polymer ?
#
loop_
_entity_poly.entity_id
_entity_poly.type
_entity_poly.pdbx_seq_one_letter_code
_entity_poly.pdbx_strand_id
1 'polypeptide(L)'
;MNIKRAKQEIKDAVKAYLLKDDYGAYEIPAIRQRPLLLLGAPGIGKTQIMEQIARECGIALVSYTITHHTRQSAIGLPFILEKDFGGERFSSPCVT
;
A
#
# COMPACT_ATOMS: atom_id res chain seq x y z
N MET A 1 10.99 -1.11 18.97
CA MET A 1 10.79 -1.60 17.60
C MET A 1 12.11 -1.50 16.86
N ASN A 2 12.61 -2.58 16.25
CA ASN A 2 13.82 -2.50 15.43
C ASN A 2 13.41 -2.07 14.00
N ILE A 3 13.55 -0.78 13.70
CA ILE A 3 13.13 -0.16 12.42
C ILE A 3 13.82 -0.80 11.22
N LYS A 4 15.11 -1.15 11.34
CA LYS A 4 15.86 -1.80 10.25
C LYS A 4 15.27 -3.16 9.90
N ARG A 5 14.94 -3.95 10.93
CA ARG A 5 14.30 -5.25 10.77
C ARG A 5 12.90 -5.12 10.16
N ALA A 6 12.08 -4.20 10.68
CA ALA A 6 10.73 -3.97 10.14
C ALA A 6 10.79 -3.58 8.65
N LYS A 7 11.73 -2.72 8.26
CA LYS A 7 11.94 -2.35 6.85
C LYS A 7 12.27 -3.56 5.98
N GLN A 8 13.12 -4.46 6.47
CA GLN A 8 13.47 -5.68 5.75
C GLN A 8 12.27 -6.64 5.62
N GLU A 9 11.53 -6.87 6.71
CA GLU A 9 10.34 -7.74 6.71
C GLU A 9 9.28 -7.26 5.71
N ILE A 10 9.03 -5.95 5.64
CA ILE A 10 8.07 -5.39 4.68
C ILE A 10 8.60 -5.55 3.24
N LYS A 11 9.89 -5.31 2.99
CA LYS A 11 10.48 -5.52 1.65
C LYS A 11 10.35 -6.96 1.19
N ASP A 12 10.60 -7.92 2.08
CA ASP A 12 10.52 -9.34 1.76
C ASP A 12 9.08 -9.76 1.48
N ALA A 13 8.11 -9.22 2.25
CA ALA A 13 6.69 -9.42 1.99
C ALA A 13 6.26 -8.84 0.63
N VAL A 14 6.68 -7.61 0.29
CA VAL A 14 6.40 -6.99 -1.02
C VAL A 14 6.96 -7.85 -2.15
N LYS A 15 8.21 -8.30 -2.05
CA LYS A 15 8.83 -9.17 -3.06
C LYS A 15 8.07 -10.47 -3.22
N ALA A 16 7.71 -11.14 -2.11
CA ALA A 16 6.97 -12.40 -2.16
C ALA A 16 5.57 -12.22 -2.78
N TYR A 17 4.87 -11.12 -2.47
CA TYR A 17 3.53 -10.85 -3.00
C TYR A 17 3.53 -10.38 -4.45
N LEU A 18 4.65 -9.87 -4.96
CA LEU A 18 4.82 -9.46 -6.36
C LEU A 18 5.58 -10.48 -7.20
N LEU A 19 6.04 -11.57 -6.61
CA LEU A 19 6.74 -12.64 -7.32
C LEU A 19 5.79 -13.31 -8.31
N LYS A 20 6.24 -13.46 -9.55
CA LYS A 20 5.48 -14.07 -10.64
C LYS A 20 6.22 -15.28 -11.19
N ASP A 21 5.46 -16.29 -11.59
CA ASP A 21 5.97 -17.45 -12.29
C ASP A 21 6.29 -17.12 -13.77
N ASP A 22 6.80 -18.12 -14.50
CA ASP A 22 7.14 -18.01 -15.92
C ASP A 22 5.93 -17.68 -16.82
N TYR A 23 4.71 -17.88 -16.31
CA TYR A 23 3.46 -17.58 -17.01
C TYR A 23 2.89 -16.20 -16.62
N GLY A 24 3.58 -15.45 -15.76
CA GLY A 24 3.20 -14.12 -15.32
C GLY A 24 2.13 -14.09 -14.22
N ALA A 25 1.74 -15.25 -13.68
CA ALA A 25 0.82 -15.36 -12.56
C ALA A 25 1.55 -15.15 -11.22
N TYR A 26 0.90 -14.53 -10.24
CA TYR A 26 1.49 -14.36 -8.91
C TYR A 26 1.69 -15.71 -8.23
N GLU A 27 2.90 -15.98 -7.75
CA GLU A 27 3.20 -17.20 -6.97
C GLU A 27 2.35 -17.27 -5.70
N ILE A 28 2.08 -16.11 -5.08
CA ILE A 28 1.13 -15.97 -3.97
C ILE A 28 -0.13 -15.30 -4.50
N PRO A 29 -1.24 -16.05 -4.66
CA PRO A 29 -2.52 -15.49 -5.10
C PRO A 29 -2.97 -14.34 -4.20
N ALA A 30 -3.57 -13.29 -4.77
CA ALA A 30 -4.01 -12.09 -4.05
C ALA A 30 -4.88 -12.42 -2.82
N ILE A 31 -5.78 -13.41 -2.92
CA ILE A 31 -6.64 -13.84 -1.81
C ILE A 31 -5.87 -14.42 -0.60
N ARG A 32 -4.62 -14.85 -0.81
CA ARG A 32 -3.73 -15.38 0.24
C ARG A 32 -2.73 -14.36 0.76
N GLN A 33 -2.61 -13.19 0.13
CA GLN A 33 -1.75 -12.12 0.60
C GLN A 33 -2.33 -11.55 1.90
N ARG A 34 -1.48 -11.42 2.93
CA ARG A 34 -1.91 -10.99 4.26
C ARG A 34 -1.57 -9.50 4.47
N PRO A 35 -2.47 -8.71 5.08
CA PRO A 35 -2.16 -7.33 5.42
C PRO A 35 -0.99 -7.24 6.40
N LEU A 36 -0.12 -6.24 6.20
CA LEU A 36 0.96 -5.90 7.14
C LEU A 36 0.47 -4.85 8.14
N LEU A 37 0.59 -5.16 9.44
CA LEU A 37 0.21 -4.24 10.51
C LEU A 37 1.43 -3.66 11.22
N LEU A 38 1.64 -2.35 11.09
CA LEU A 38 2.75 -1.65 11.76
C LEU A 38 2.34 -1.14 13.15
N LEU A 39 2.73 -1.86 14.20
CA LEU A 39 2.47 -1.49 15.60
C LEU A 39 3.62 -0.70 16.24
N GLY A 40 3.32 0.11 17.25
CA GLY A 40 4.29 0.97 17.94
C GLY A 40 3.76 2.38 18.24
N ALA A 41 4.51 3.13 19.04
CA ALA A 41 4.17 4.49 19.45
C ALA A 41 3.93 5.45 18.26
N PRO A 42 3.11 6.50 18.42
CA PRO A 42 3.00 7.57 17.43
C PRO A 42 4.36 8.28 17.26
N GLY A 43 4.62 8.80 16.06
CA GLY A 43 5.85 9.56 15.77
C GLY A 43 7.11 8.73 15.48
N ILE A 44 7.06 7.40 15.53
CA ILE A 44 8.23 6.53 15.22
C ILE A 44 8.54 6.40 13.72
N GLY A 45 7.86 7.17 12.87
CA GLY A 45 8.12 7.20 11.42
C GLY A 45 7.51 6.03 10.62
N LYS A 46 6.44 5.38 11.09
CA LYS A 46 5.79 4.26 10.38
C LYS A 46 5.39 4.63 8.94
N THR A 47 4.74 5.77 8.78
CA THR A 47 4.32 6.30 7.45
C THR A 47 5.53 6.56 6.57
N GLN A 48 6.56 7.21 7.11
CA GLN A 48 7.80 7.51 6.39
C GLN A 48 8.55 6.25 5.95
N ILE A 49 8.55 5.19 6.77
CA ILE A 49 9.15 3.90 6.41
C ILE A 49 8.44 3.30 5.19
N MET A 50 7.10 3.37 5.12
CA MET A 50 6.35 2.88 3.97
C MET A 50 6.67 3.65 2.69
N GLU A 51 6.79 4.98 2.74
CA GLU A 51 7.21 5.78 1.58
C GLU A 51 8.63 5.46 1.10
N GLN A 52 9.54 5.16 2.02
CA GLN A 52 10.90 4.74 1.67
C GLN A 52 10.89 3.38 0.99
N ILE A 53 10.13 2.42 1.52
CA ILE A 53 10.03 1.08 0.95
C ILE A 53 9.40 1.12 -0.43
N ALA A 54 8.35 1.92 -0.61
CA ALA A 54 7.70 2.07 -1.91
C ALA A 54 8.69 2.56 -2.99
N ARG A 55 9.49 3.59 -2.65
CA ARG A 55 10.55 4.09 -3.52
C ARG A 55 11.64 3.05 -3.79
N GLU A 56 12.10 2.35 -2.76
CA GLU A 56 13.18 1.36 -2.87
C GLU A 56 12.76 0.08 -3.61
N CYS A 57 11.48 -0.28 -3.54
CA CYS A 57 10.91 -1.42 -4.26
C CYS A 57 10.36 -1.06 -5.64
N GLY A 58 10.30 0.23 -6.00
CA GLY A 58 9.74 0.67 -7.27
C GLY A 58 8.23 0.42 -7.40
N ILE A 59 7.49 0.46 -6.29
CA ILE A 59 6.04 0.21 -6.26
C ILE A 59 5.25 1.50 -6.01
N ALA A 60 4.02 1.55 -6.52
CA ALA A 60 3.09 2.63 -6.21
C ALA A 60 2.60 2.52 -4.76
N LEU A 61 2.55 3.65 -4.04
CA LEU A 61 1.99 3.73 -2.70
C LEU A 61 0.71 4.57 -2.71
N VAL A 62 -0.42 3.94 -2.41
CA VAL A 62 -1.69 4.61 -2.16
C VAL A 62 -1.87 4.73 -0.64
N SER A 63 -2.21 5.92 -0.16
CA SER A 63 -2.43 6.17 1.27
C SER A 63 -3.85 6.68 1.53
N TYR A 64 -4.43 6.25 2.65
CA TYR A 64 -5.75 6.68 3.11
C TYR A 64 -5.72 6.88 4.63
N THR A 65 -6.27 7.98 5.11
CA THR A 65 -6.33 8.30 6.55
C THR A 65 -7.75 8.13 7.07
N ILE A 66 -7.91 7.26 8.06
CA ILE A 66 -9.22 6.88 8.64
C ILE A 66 -9.93 8.04 9.37
N THR A 67 -9.24 9.16 9.68
CA THR A 67 -9.78 10.30 10.45
C THR A 67 -10.93 11.06 9.79
N HIS A 68 -11.39 10.69 8.60
CA HIS A 68 -12.59 11.26 7.96
C HIS A 68 -13.92 10.68 8.49
N HIS A 69 -13.92 9.74 9.43
CA HIS A 69 -15.13 8.97 9.77
C HIS A 69 -16.02 9.47 10.92
N THR A 70 -15.82 10.68 11.48
CA THR A 70 -16.75 11.21 12.53
C THR A 70 -17.39 12.57 12.23
N ARG A 71 -17.22 13.16 11.04
CA ARG A 71 -17.97 14.37 10.64
C ARG A 71 -18.58 14.35 9.24
N GLN A 72 -18.54 13.23 8.50
CA GLN A 72 -19.07 13.16 7.14
C GLN A 72 -19.70 11.79 6.80
N SER A 73 -20.64 11.29 7.60
CA SER A 73 -21.57 10.22 7.18
C SER A 73 -22.49 10.61 5.98
N ALA A 74 -22.14 11.63 5.20
CA ALA A 74 -22.95 12.22 4.14
C ALA A 74 -22.21 12.41 2.80
N ILE A 75 -20.90 12.13 2.69
CA ILE A 75 -20.14 12.34 1.44
C ILE A 75 -19.43 11.03 1.07
N GLY A 76 -20.13 10.21 0.28
CA GLY A 76 -19.57 9.25 -0.67
C GLY A 76 -18.63 8.16 -0.14
N LEU A 77 -19.03 6.90 -0.32
CA LEU A 77 -18.06 5.79 -0.39
C LEU A 77 -16.89 6.18 -1.30
N PRO A 78 -15.64 5.82 -0.97
CA PRO A 78 -14.47 6.18 -1.77
C PRO A 78 -14.68 5.72 -3.22
N PHE A 79 -14.69 6.67 -4.14
CA PHE A 79 -14.80 6.36 -5.56
C PHE A 79 -13.40 6.14 -6.13
N ILE A 80 -13.30 5.14 -6.98
CA ILE A 80 -12.08 4.82 -7.69
C ILE A 80 -11.93 5.87 -8.79
N LEU A 81 -10.88 6.68 -8.70
CA LEU A 81 -10.60 7.72 -9.68
C LEU A 81 -9.65 7.13 -10.72
N GLU A 82 -10.18 6.94 -11.93
CA GLU A 82 -9.41 6.53 -13.10
C GLU A 82 -8.59 7.72 -13.59
N LYS A 83 -7.25 7.57 -13.60
CA LYS A 83 -6.33 8.52 -14.22
C LYS A 83 -5.59 7.85 -15.35
N ASP A 84 -5.55 8.52 -16.49
CA ASP A 84 -4.81 8.09 -17.67
C ASP A 84 -3.36 8.56 -17.55
N PHE A 85 -2.42 7.63 -17.44
CA PHE A 85 -0.98 7.92 -17.44
C PHE A 85 -0.35 7.25 -18.66
N GLY A 86 0.06 8.05 -19.64
CA GLY A 86 0.74 7.54 -20.83
C GLY A 86 -0.12 6.66 -21.75
N GLY A 87 -1.45 6.80 -21.70
CA GLY A 87 -2.39 6.00 -22.50
C GLY A 87 -2.88 4.72 -21.81
N GLU A 88 -2.43 4.44 -20.58
CA GLU A 88 -2.95 3.37 -19.74
C GLU A 88 -3.78 3.95 -18.58
N ARG A 89 -4.99 3.40 -18.38
CA ARG A 89 -5.89 3.81 -17.29
C ARG A 89 -5.49 3.13 -15.99
N PHE A 90 -5.13 3.94 -15.00
CA PHE A 90 -4.87 3.49 -13.64
C PHE A 90 -5.99 3.91 -12.71
N SER A 91 -6.52 2.94 -11.98
CA SER A 91 -7.59 3.14 -11.02
C SER A 91 -6.97 3.39 -9.64
N SER A 92 -7.07 4.60 -9.11
CA SER A 92 -6.52 4.96 -7.79
C SER A 92 -7.64 5.40 -6.84
N PRO A 93 -7.67 4.89 -5.59
CA PRO A 93 -8.57 5.42 -4.57
C PRO A 93 -8.27 6.91 -4.35
N CYS A 94 -9.22 7.78 -4.67
CA CYS A 94 -9.09 9.21 -4.43
C CYS A 94 -10.10 9.64 -3.37
N VAL A 95 -9.65 10.48 -2.45
CA VAL A 95 -10.49 11.15 -1.48
C VAL A 95 -10.25 12.63 -1.71
N THR A 96 -11.31 13.34 -2.09
CA THR A 96 -11.30 14.81 -2.26
C THR A 96 -11.43 15.48 -0.90
#